data_AF-A0AAV5RNW8-F1
#
_entry.id   AF-A0AAV5RNW8-F1
#
_cell.length_a   1.000
_cell.length_b   1.000
_cell.length_c   1.000
_cell.angle_alpha   90.00
_cell.angle_beta   90.00
_cell.angle_gamma   90.00
#
_symmetry.space_group_name_H-M   'P 1'
#
loop_
_entity.id
_entity.type
_entity.pdbx_description
1 polymer ?
#
loop_
_entity_poly.entity_id
_entity_poly.type
_entity_poly.pdbx_seq_one_letter_code
_entity_poly.pdbx_strand_id
1 'polypeptide(L)'
;MSSWKHAPIKLALGYIIGMVRSIRVPFKSGVLPRPRRVVPRLLTQREQLKLSKISTTFSDPLMAPKGSSPNPPVKTPKTVEEKIALTAKQPKKQDKSGMSSEKQWRAHIADVRRSYYESSLRAFQAREERLRDSRDAKQQQEAIDRDSKILDGSQFASPTIEASLLNEVVLQRTPEETEQLRLKREHNRLLTEKNVLEKESSDFLRLYQQASQFIVTEEQLESRVSSQFKVSMQVPSNITCSSMTPKWASALKRQESNDLYKNNYINKIRETKLQEAVDGTVCVSNKRDSSDRFLPGLGAVRKLTREDL
;
A
#
# COMPACT_ATOMS: atom_id res chain seq x y z
N MET A 1 22.57 -46.60 17.41
CA MET A 1 21.90 -45.44 18.03
C MET A 1 22.01 -44.25 17.10
N SER A 2 21.02 -44.00 16.25
CA SER A 2 20.82 -42.71 15.57
C SER A 2 19.57 -42.76 14.70
N SER A 3 19.00 -41.58 14.47
CA SER A 3 17.85 -41.27 13.64
C SER A 3 16.48 -41.45 14.32
N TRP A 4 15.52 -40.60 13.95
CA TRP A 4 14.14 -40.48 14.44
C TRP A 4 13.88 -39.49 15.58
N LYS A 5 14.35 -38.26 15.41
CA LYS A 5 13.73 -37.08 16.03
C LYS A 5 13.79 -35.96 15.01
N HIS A 6 12.69 -35.68 14.28
CA HIS A 6 12.34 -34.40 13.63
C HIS A 6 11.23 -34.60 12.58
N ALA A 7 10.00 -34.90 13.02
CA ALA A 7 8.82 -34.75 12.17
C ALA A 7 7.53 -34.59 13.00
N PRO A 8 7.24 -33.39 13.52
CA PRO A 8 5.81 -33.03 13.60
C PRO A 8 5.45 -31.59 13.20
N ILE A 9 6.41 -30.74 12.81
CA ILE A 9 6.12 -29.29 12.63
C ILE A 9 5.50 -28.97 11.26
N LYS A 10 5.74 -29.78 10.21
CA LYS A 10 5.21 -29.49 8.86
C LYS A 10 3.70 -29.71 8.71
N LEU A 11 3.06 -30.52 9.55
CA LEU A 11 1.61 -30.79 9.46
C LEU A 11 0.76 -29.70 10.14
N ALA A 12 1.27 -29.04 11.19
CA ALA A 12 0.54 -27.99 11.90
C ALA A 12 0.41 -26.67 11.10
N LEU A 13 1.43 -26.31 10.32
CA LEU A 13 1.43 -25.09 9.49
C LEU A 13 0.47 -25.18 8.29
N GLY A 14 0.27 -26.38 7.72
CA GLY A 14 -0.70 -26.59 6.63
C GLY A 14 -2.15 -26.37 7.08
N TYR A 15 -2.47 -26.76 8.33
CA TYR A 15 -3.82 -26.65 8.89
C TYR A 15 -4.22 -25.19 9.15
N ILE A 16 -3.28 -24.37 9.64
CA ILE A 16 -3.52 -22.95 9.92
C ILE A 16 -3.69 -22.14 8.63
N ILE A 17 -2.91 -22.44 7.58
CA ILE A 17 -3.04 -21.75 6.27
C ILE A 17 -4.37 -22.13 5.57
N GLY A 18 -4.85 -23.36 5.74
CA GLY A 18 -6.16 -23.79 5.25
C GLY A 18 -7.33 -23.07 5.94
N MET A 19 -7.22 -22.85 7.25
CA MET A 19 -8.27 -22.25 8.09
C MET A 19 -8.46 -20.74 7.86
N VAL A 20 -7.39 -20.01 7.51
CA VAL A 20 -7.50 -18.56 7.22
C VAL A 20 -8.18 -18.26 5.87
N ARG A 21 -8.12 -19.19 4.90
CA ARG A 21 -8.77 -19.02 3.58
C ARG A 21 -10.28 -19.28 3.62
N SER A 22 -10.78 -20.13 4.52
CA SER A 22 -12.21 -20.46 4.63
C SER A 22 -13.03 -19.36 5.34
N ILE A 23 -12.39 -18.41 6.02
CA ILE A 23 -13.08 -17.30 6.70
C ILE A 23 -13.68 -16.29 5.68
N ARG A 24 -13.05 -16.13 4.51
CA ARG A 24 -13.53 -15.18 3.47
C ARG A 24 -14.73 -15.70 2.67
N VAL A 25 -14.93 -17.02 2.61
CA VAL A 25 -16.11 -17.66 2.01
C VAL A 25 -16.60 -18.73 2.99
N PRO A 26 -17.59 -18.43 3.85
CA PRO A 26 -17.88 -19.24 5.01
C PRO A 26 -18.23 -20.68 4.62
N PHE A 27 -17.47 -21.63 5.16
CA PHE A 27 -17.72 -23.09 5.17
C PHE A 27 -17.91 -23.79 3.81
N LYS A 28 -17.47 -23.18 2.70
CA LYS A 28 -17.48 -23.82 1.37
C LYS A 28 -16.07 -24.29 1.02
N SER A 29 -15.85 -25.60 1.01
CA SER A 29 -14.61 -26.21 0.55
C SER A 29 -14.54 -26.16 -0.99
N GLY A 30 -13.97 -25.09 -1.52
CA GLY A 30 -13.71 -24.93 -2.95
C GLY A 30 -14.21 -23.61 -3.52
N VAL A 31 -13.56 -23.14 -4.59
CA VAL A 31 -13.93 -21.92 -5.30
C VAL A 31 -14.64 -22.30 -6.59
N LEU A 32 -15.95 -22.03 -6.65
CA LEU A 32 -16.69 -22.15 -7.91
C LEU A 32 -16.23 -21.05 -8.89
N PRO A 33 -16.24 -21.32 -10.21
CA PRO A 33 -16.00 -20.28 -11.20
C PRO A 33 -17.04 -19.17 -11.04
N ARG A 34 -16.62 -17.93 -11.29
CA ARG A 34 -17.54 -16.78 -11.24
C ARG A 34 -18.64 -16.98 -12.28
N PRO A 35 -19.93 -16.78 -11.92
CA PRO A 35 -21.02 -16.91 -12.88
C PRO A 35 -20.85 -15.89 -14.00
N ARG A 36 -20.96 -16.36 -15.25
CA ARG A 36 -20.89 -15.49 -16.43
C ARG A 36 -22.16 -14.64 -16.50
N ARG A 37 -22.01 -13.35 -16.81
CA ARG A 37 -23.14 -12.45 -17.02
C ARG A 37 -23.65 -12.58 -18.46
N VAL A 38 -24.95 -12.79 -18.61
CA VAL A 38 -25.62 -12.96 -19.91
C VAL A 38 -26.08 -11.61 -20.48
N VAL A 39 -26.65 -10.76 -19.62
CA VAL A 39 -27.15 -9.42 -19.94
C VAL A 39 -26.27 -8.38 -19.23
N PRO A 40 -25.97 -7.23 -19.86
CA PRO A 40 -25.29 -6.13 -19.18
C PRO A 40 -26.09 -5.64 -17.97
N ARG A 41 -25.39 -5.14 -16.95
CA ARG A 41 -26.03 -4.56 -15.76
C ARG A 41 -26.73 -3.25 -16.17
N LEU A 42 -27.99 -3.11 -15.78
CA LEU A 42 -28.72 -1.85 -15.94
C LEU A 42 -28.23 -0.84 -14.89
N LEU A 43 -27.85 0.36 -15.33
CA LEU A 43 -27.34 1.40 -14.45
C LEU A 43 -28.48 2.27 -13.92
N THR A 44 -28.36 2.73 -12.68
CA THR A 44 -29.30 3.72 -12.11
C THR A 44 -29.01 5.12 -12.65
N GLN A 45 -29.97 6.06 -12.55
CA GLN A 45 -29.76 7.44 -13.02
C GLN A 45 -28.57 8.11 -12.34
N ARG A 46 -28.42 7.93 -11.02
CA ARG A 46 -27.27 8.45 -10.26
C ARG A 46 -25.95 7.82 -10.70
N GLU A 47 -25.93 6.51 -10.99
CA GLU A 47 -24.74 5.84 -11.53
C GLU A 47 -24.38 6.37 -12.92
N GLN A 48 -25.37 6.61 -13.78
CA GLN A 48 -25.16 7.21 -15.11
C GLN A 48 -24.57 8.63 -14.99
N LEU A 49 -25.13 9.46 -14.10
CA LEU A 49 -24.59 10.79 -13.83
C LEU A 49 -23.16 10.73 -13.30
N LYS A 50 -22.86 9.82 -12.36
CA LYS A 50 -21.49 9.61 -11.87
C LYS A 50 -20.54 9.22 -13.00
N LEU A 51 -20.94 8.29 -13.87
CA LEU A 51 -20.12 7.88 -15.01
C LEU A 51 -19.92 9.03 -16.01
N SER A 52 -20.93 9.87 -16.24
CA SER A 52 -20.80 11.05 -17.11
C SER A 52 -19.86 12.11 -16.56
N LYS A 53 -19.74 12.21 -15.23
CA LYS A 53 -18.83 13.16 -14.56
C LYS A 53 -17.38 12.70 -14.53
N ILE A 54 -17.14 11.39 -14.64
CA ILE A 54 -15.78 10.85 -14.65
C ILE A 54 -15.19 11.08 -16.05
N SER A 55 -14.45 12.19 -16.19
CA SER A 55 -13.62 12.41 -17.38
C SER A 55 -12.45 11.44 -17.35
N THR A 56 -12.46 10.47 -18.28
CA THR A 56 -11.39 9.47 -18.44
C THR A 56 -10.41 9.83 -19.57
N THR A 57 -10.64 10.96 -20.21
CA THR A 57 -9.89 11.42 -21.38
C THR A 57 -8.73 12.32 -20.95
N PHE A 58 -7.82 12.60 -21.86
CA PHE A 58 -6.81 13.64 -21.61
C PHE A 58 -7.51 14.95 -21.25
N SER A 59 -6.93 15.69 -20.28
CA SER A 59 -7.45 17.01 -19.91
C SER A 59 -7.35 18.00 -21.06
N ASP A 60 -6.32 17.86 -21.89
CA ASP A 60 -6.15 18.58 -23.15
C ASP A 60 -6.06 17.57 -24.30
N PRO A 61 -6.93 17.64 -25.32
CA PRO A 61 -6.89 16.73 -26.47
C PRO A 61 -5.58 16.81 -27.26
N LEU A 62 -4.83 17.92 -27.18
CA LEU A 62 -3.54 18.09 -27.87
C LEU A 62 -2.41 17.29 -27.23
N MET A 63 -2.55 16.91 -25.96
CA MET A 63 -1.60 16.04 -25.27
C MET A 63 -1.70 14.57 -25.69
N ALA A 64 -2.74 14.19 -26.44
CA ALA A 64 -2.86 12.83 -26.95
C ALA A 64 -1.74 12.53 -27.95
N PRO A 65 -1.00 11.41 -27.81
CA PRO A 65 0.07 11.08 -28.73
C PRO A 65 -0.47 10.88 -30.14
N LYS A 66 0.31 11.33 -31.14
CA LYS A 66 -0.04 11.24 -32.56
C LYS A 66 -0.39 9.80 -32.94
N GLY A 67 -1.58 9.60 -33.51
CA GLY A 67 -2.09 8.29 -33.93
C GLY A 67 -2.96 7.58 -32.89
N SER A 68 -3.11 8.14 -31.68
CA SER A 68 -4.11 7.68 -30.70
C SER A 68 -5.31 8.63 -30.67
N SER A 69 -6.51 8.09 -30.46
CA SER A 69 -7.70 8.90 -30.20
C SER A 69 -7.64 9.42 -28.77
N PRO A 70 -7.82 10.74 -28.52
CA PRO A 70 -7.90 11.29 -27.17
C PRO A 70 -9.01 10.65 -26.33
N ASN A 71 -10.09 10.22 -27.01
CA ASN A 71 -11.26 9.62 -26.40
C ASN A 71 -11.29 8.12 -26.66
N PRO A 72 -11.54 7.28 -25.63
CA PRO A 72 -11.71 5.85 -25.83
C PRO A 72 -12.96 5.57 -26.68
N PRO A 73 -12.95 4.52 -27.53
CA PRO A 73 -14.11 4.16 -28.34
C PRO A 73 -15.28 3.75 -27.44
N VAL A 74 -16.43 4.40 -27.63
CA VAL A 74 -17.65 4.12 -26.86
C VAL A 74 -18.21 2.77 -27.27
N LYS A 75 -18.17 1.79 -26.36
CA LYS A 75 -18.80 0.48 -26.56
C LYS A 75 -20.25 0.56 -26.10
N THR A 76 -21.19 0.64 -27.04
CA THR A 76 -22.62 0.59 -26.74
C THR A 76 -23.00 -0.86 -26.37
N PRO A 77 -23.53 -1.10 -25.16
CA PRO A 77 -24.01 -2.44 -24.80
C PRO A 77 -25.24 -2.78 -25.64
N LYS A 78 -25.22 -3.93 -26.32
CA LYS A 78 -26.38 -4.40 -27.10
C LYS A 78 -27.57 -4.67 -26.19
N THR A 79 -28.74 -4.22 -26.61
CA THR A 79 -30.00 -4.48 -25.90
C THR A 79 -30.37 -5.96 -25.98
N VAL A 80 -31.32 -6.38 -25.15
CA VAL A 80 -31.75 -7.79 -25.12
C VAL A 80 -32.45 -8.15 -26.42
N GLU A 81 -33.27 -7.22 -26.94
CA GLU A 81 -34.01 -7.33 -28.19
C GLU A 81 -33.04 -7.45 -29.38
N GLU A 82 -31.98 -6.63 -29.42
CA GLU A 82 -30.93 -6.73 -30.43
C GLU A 82 -30.21 -8.08 -30.39
N LYS A 83 -29.91 -8.59 -29.19
CA LYS A 83 -29.27 -9.91 -29.03
C LYS A 83 -30.16 -11.04 -29.53
N ILE A 84 -31.46 -10.98 -29.24
CA ILE A 84 -32.46 -11.95 -29.71
C ILE A 84 -32.55 -11.87 -31.25
N ALA A 85 -32.66 -10.67 -31.80
CA ALA A 85 -32.76 -10.45 -33.24
C ALA A 85 -31.52 -10.97 -34.01
N LEU A 86 -30.32 -10.82 -33.44
CA LEU A 86 -29.07 -11.30 -34.04
C LEU A 86 -28.87 -12.82 -33.88
N THR A 87 -29.14 -13.35 -32.69
CA THR A 87 -28.73 -14.73 -32.33
C THR A 87 -29.83 -15.75 -32.55
N ALA A 88 -31.08 -15.41 -32.23
CA ALA A 88 -32.24 -16.29 -32.28
C ALA A 88 -33.18 -15.94 -33.45
N LYS A 89 -32.61 -15.54 -34.60
CA LYS A 89 -33.37 -15.21 -35.79
C LYS A 89 -34.17 -16.42 -36.30
N GLN A 90 -35.44 -16.19 -36.60
CA GLN A 90 -36.32 -17.20 -37.18
C GLN A 90 -35.87 -17.58 -38.60
N PRO A 91 -36.05 -18.85 -39.02
CA PRO A 91 -35.67 -19.28 -40.36
C PRO A 91 -36.51 -18.57 -41.42
N LYS A 92 -35.89 -18.24 -42.56
CA LYS A 92 -36.57 -17.57 -43.68
C LYS A 92 -37.64 -18.46 -44.35
N LYS A 93 -37.46 -19.78 -44.33
CA LYS A 93 -38.41 -20.76 -44.86
C LYS A 93 -39.07 -21.48 -43.69
N GLN A 94 -40.38 -21.33 -43.57
CA GLN A 94 -41.16 -21.91 -42.46
C GLN A 94 -41.71 -23.30 -42.79
N ASP A 95 -41.73 -23.68 -44.07
CA ASP A 95 -42.33 -24.94 -44.52
C ASP A 95 -41.45 -26.14 -44.15
N LYS A 96 -41.94 -26.94 -43.20
CA LYS A 96 -41.29 -28.18 -42.73
C LYS A 96 -41.76 -29.44 -43.48
N SER A 97 -42.81 -29.32 -44.29
CA SER A 97 -43.53 -30.45 -44.91
C SER A 97 -42.74 -31.22 -45.98
N GLY A 98 -41.72 -30.61 -46.58
CA GLY A 98 -40.86 -31.27 -47.60
C GLY A 98 -39.49 -31.76 -47.08
N MET A 99 -39.25 -31.71 -45.76
CA MET A 99 -37.94 -32.02 -45.18
C MET A 99 -37.84 -33.48 -44.76
N SER A 100 -36.68 -34.11 -45.00
CA SER A 100 -36.35 -35.44 -44.44
C SER A 100 -36.48 -35.45 -42.90
N SER A 101 -36.88 -36.59 -42.31
CA SER A 101 -37.11 -36.77 -40.87
C SER A 101 -35.95 -36.22 -40.01
N GLU A 102 -34.71 -36.48 -40.39
CA GLU A 102 -33.54 -35.98 -39.67
C GLU A 102 -33.44 -34.43 -39.70
N LYS A 103 -33.78 -33.81 -40.83
CA LYS A 103 -33.80 -32.35 -40.98
C LYS A 103 -34.93 -31.74 -40.14
N GLN A 104 -36.07 -32.40 -40.04
CA GLN A 104 -37.16 -31.97 -39.16
C GLN A 104 -36.74 -32.01 -37.69
N TRP A 105 -36.05 -33.06 -37.25
CA TRP A 105 -35.50 -33.17 -35.91
C TRP A 105 -34.48 -32.06 -35.60
N ARG A 106 -33.54 -31.80 -36.51
CA ARG A 106 -32.58 -30.70 -36.37
C ARG A 106 -33.26 -29.33 -36.31
N ALA A 107 -34.29 -29.12 -37.12
CA ALA A 107 -35.09 -27.89 -37.08
C ALA A 107 -35.83 -27.74 -35.74
N HIS A 108 -36.42 -28.82 -35.23
CA HIS A 108 -37.06 -28.85 -33.91
C HIS A 108 -36.07 -28.52 -32.79
N ILE A 109 -34.88 -29.14 -32.76
CA ILE A 109 -33.83 -28.80 -31.78
C ILE A 109 -33.43 -27.32 -31.90
N ALA A 110 -33.33 -26.78 -33.11
CA ALA A 110 -33.01 -25.38 -33.32
C ALA A 110 -34.12 -24.44 -32.80
N ASP A 111 -35.39 -24.80 -32.98
CA ASP A 111 -36.53 -24.06 -32.42
C ASP A 111 -36.48 -24.07 -30.89
N VAL A 112 -36.24 -25.23 -30.29
CA VAL A 112 -36.08 -25.38 -28.83
C VAL A 112 -34.92 -24.53 -28.31
N ARG A 113 -33.77 -24.54 -28.98
CA ARG A 113 -32.62 -23.70 -28.59
C ARG A 113 -32.95 -22.20 -28.67
N ARG A 114 -33.67 -21.77 -29.71
CA ARG A 114 -34.11 -20.37 -29.86
C ARG A 114 -35.06 -19.97 -28.73
N SER A 115 -36.06 -20.79 -28.41
CA SER A 115 -37.04 -20.50 -27.36
C SER A 115 -36.40 -20.44 -25.96
N TYR A 116 -35.47 -21.36 -25.65
CA TYR A 116 -34.71 -21.30 -24.39
C TYR A 116 -33.81 -20.07 -24.32
N TYR A 117 -33.13 -19.72 -25.42
CA TYR A 117 -32.29 -18.52 -25.46
C TYR A 117 -33.11 -17.25 -25.20
N GLU A 118 -34.22 -17.09 -25.93
CA GLU A 118 -35.11 -15.95 -25.78
C GLU A 118 -35.70 -15.83 -24.37
N SER A 119 -36.28 -16.91 -23.85
CA SER A 119 -36.86 -16.94 -22.49
C SER A 119 -35.81 -16.64 -21.42
N SER A 120 -34.60 -17.20 -21.55
CA SER A 120 -33.51 -16.95 -20.60
C SER A 120 -33.10 -15.47 -20.58
N LEU A 121 -32.95 -14.84 -21.75
CA LEU A 121 -32.57 -13.43 -21.84
C LEU A 121 -33.63 -12.50 -21.23
N ARG A 122 -34.91 -12.74 -21.54
CA ARG A 122 -36.02 -11.98 -20.96
C ARG A 122 -36.09 -12.15 -19.44
N ALA A 123 -35.88 -13.36 -18.93
CA ALA A 123 -35.82 -13.62 -17.49
C ALA A 123 -34.66 -12.90 -16.80
N PHE A 124 -33.47 -12.86 -17.44
CA PHE A 124 -32.33 -12.11 -16.92
C PHE A 124 -32.56 -10.59 -16.93
N GLN A 125 -33.22 -10.06 -17.96
CA GLN A 125 -33.59 -8.65 -18.03
C GLN A 125 -34.50 -8.26 -16.87
N ALA A 126 -35.60 -9.00 -16.67
CA ALA A 126 -36.54 -8.77 -15.57
C ALA A 126 -35.86 -8.85 -14.19
N ARG A 127 -34.87 -9.74 -14.04
CA ARG A 127 -34.07 -9.82 -12.81
C ARG A 127 -33.19 -8.59 -12.60
N GLU A 128 -32.52 -8.11 -13.65
CA GLU A 128 -31.66 -6.92 -13.57
C GLU A 128 -32.49 -5.65 -13.33
N GLU A 129 -33.69 -5.55 -13.87
CA GLU A 129 -34.64 -4.46 -13.58
C GLU A 129 -35.01 -4.45 -12.09
N ARG A 130 -35.43 -5.58 -11.52
CA ARG A 130 -35.71 -5.68 -10.07
C ARG A 130 -34.49 -5.31 -9.21
N LEU A 131 -33.28 -5.68 -9.63
CA LEU A 131 -32.05 -5.33 -8.93
C LEU A 131 -31.68 -3.86 -9.07
N ARG A 132 -32.07 -3.21 -10.18
CA ARG A 132 -31.94 -1.77 -10.36
C ARG A 132 -32.92 -1.05 -9.42
N ASP A 133 -34.19 -1.44 -9.41
CA ASP A 133 -35.21 -0.82 -8.57
C ASP A 133 -34.87 -0.93 -7.08
N SER A 134 -34.38 -2.09 -6.64
CA SER A 134 -33.91 -2.28 -5.26
C SER A 134 -32.72 -1.37 -4.91
N ARG A 135 -31.81 -1.11 -5.87
CA ARG A 135 -30.70 -0.17 -5.65
C ARG A 135 -31.18 1.27 -5.61
N ASP A 136 -32.12 1.64 -6.47
CA ASP A 136 -32.72 2.97 -6.49
C ASP A 136 -33.47 3.25 -5.17
N ALA A 137 -34.25 2.29 -4.68
CA ALA A 137 -34.94 2.38 -3.39
C ALA A 137 -33.96 2.56 -2.22
N LYS A 138 -32.87 1.78 -2.17
CA LYS A 138 -31.82 1.95 -1.14
C LYS A 138 -31.18 3.33 -1.18
N GLN A 139 -30.90 3.84 -2.38
CA GLN A 139 -30.30 5.15 -2.56
C GLN A 139 -31.25 6.30 -2.18
N GLN A 140 -32.56 6.12 -2.34
CA GLN A 140 -33.57 7.05 -1.86
C GLN A 140 -33.66 7.01 -0.33
N GLN A 141 -33.69 5.81 0.26
CA GLN A 141 -33.70 5.66 1.72
C GLN A 141 -32.47 6.30 2.36
N GLU A 142 -31.26 6.07 1.83
CA GLU A 142 -30.04 6.71 2.33
C GLU A 142 -30.06 8.24 2.21
N ALA A 143 -30.80 8.80 1.25
CA ALA A 143 -30.95 10.24 1.14
C ALA A 143 -31.90 10.76 2.23
N ILE A 144 -33.04 10.09 2.40
CA ILE A 144 -34.02 10.40 3.46
C ILE A 144 -33.36 10.29 4.84
N ASP A 145 -32.59 9.25 5.11
CA ASP A 145 -31.91 9.03 6.39
C ASP A 145 -30.81 10.09 6.66
N ARG A 146 -30.23 10.71 5.62
CA ARG A 146 -29.29 11.84 5.79
C ARG A 146 -30.04 13.11 6.12
N ASP A 147 -31.14 13.37 5.41
CA ASP A 147 -31.94 14.58 5.61
C ASP A 147 -32.67 14.53 6.97
N SER A 148 -33.15 13.35 7.40
CA SER A 148 -33.81 13.18 8.70
C SER A 148 -32.84 13.41 9.88
N LYS A 149 -31.59 12.94 9.78
CA LYS A 149 -30.56 13.19 10.82
C LYS A 149 -30.24 14.67 11.00
N ILE A 150 -30.45 15.49 9.98
CA ILE A 150 -30.25 16.94 10.05
C ILE A 150 -31.45 17.61 10.73
N LEU A 151 -32.64 17.02 10.62
CA LEU A 151 -33.92 17.59 11.10
C LEU A 151 -34.39 17.04 12.45
N ASP A 152 -33.75 16.01 13.00
CA ASP A 152 -34.14 15.45 14.30
C ASP A 152 -34.06 16.53 15.40
N GLY A 153 -35.22 16.86 15.99
CA GLY A 153 -35.40 17.88 17.04
C GLY A 153 -34.65 17.60 18.37
N SER A 154 -33.83 16.56 18.42
CA SER A 154 -32.88 16.28 19.51
C SER A 154 -31.72 17.29 19.55
N GLN A 155 -31.50 18.07 18.49
CA GLN A 155 -30.53 19.18 18.48
C GLN A 155 -30.86 20.23 19.56
N PHE A 156 -32.15 20.48 19.84
CA PHE A 156 -32.56 21.47 20.86
C PHE A 156 -32.51 20.94 22.30
N ALA A 157 -32.41 19.63 22.49
CA ALA A 157 -32.33 18.99 23.81
C ALA A 157 -30.87 18.67 24.24
N SER A 158 -29.91 18.87 23.34
CA SER A 158 -28.48 18.65 23.61
C SER A 158 -27.86 19.94 24.15
N PRO A 159 -26.96 19.88 25.15
CA PRO A 159 -26.29 21.08 25.64
C PRO A 159 -25.47 21.73 24.52
N THR A 160 -25.64 23.04 24.34
CA THR A 160 -24.98 23.85 23.30
C THR A 160 -23.47 23.95 23.55
N ILE A 161 -22.67 23.11 22.89
CA ILE A 161 -21.18 23.19 22.87
C ILE A 161 -20.71 24.08 21.68
N GLU A 162 -21.62 24.84 21.06
CA GLU A 162 -21.39 25.52 19.78
C GLU A 162 -20.16 26.44 19.79
N ALA A 163 -19.89 27.18 20.86
CA ALA A 163 -18.76 28.10 20.91
C ALA A 163 -17.38 27.40 20.78
N SER A 164 -17.23 26.16 21.26
CA SER A 164 -15.98 25.40 21.16
C SER A 164 -15.85 24.63 19.85
N LEU A 165 -16.97 24.31 19.20
CA LEU A 165 -17.01 23.58 17.92
C LEU A 165 -17.01 24.51 16.70
N LEU A 166 -17.44 25.77 16.88
CA LEU A 166 -17.41 26.81 15.84
C LEU A 166 -16.03 27.43 15.66
N ASN A 167 -15.13 27.29 16.65
CA ASN A 167 -13.76 27.74 16.50
C ASN A 167 -13.03 26.86 15.48
N GLU A 168 -12.25 27.50 14.60
CA GLU A 168 -11.45 26.81 13.60
C GLU A 168 -10.53 25.80 14.32
N VAL A 169 -10.75 24.50 14.06
CA VAL A 169 -9.98 23.41 14.70
C VAL A 169 -8.47 23.55 14.45
N VAL A 170 -8.11 24.27 13.38
CA VAL A 170 -6.74 24.61 13.04
C VAL A 170 -6.64 26.13 12.89
N LEU A 171 -5.99 26.78 13.85
CA LEU A 171 -5.63 28.19 13.71
C LEU A 171 -4.56 28.33 12.62
N GLN A 172 -4.82 29.19 11.65
CA GLN A 172 -3.80 29.58 10.67
C GLN A 172 -2.75 30.44 11.36
N ARG A 173 -1.48 30.15 11.08
CA ARG A 173 -0.36 30.92 11.65
C ARG A 173 -0.35 32.33 11.06
N THR A 174 0.01 33.30 11.90
CA THR A 174 0.23 34.67 11.42
C THR A 174 1.47 34.73 10.51
N PRO A 175 1.59 35.71 9.59
CA PRO A 175 2.76 35.83 8.73
C PRO A 175 4.06 35.93 9.56
N GLU A 176 4.03 36.67 10.67
CA GLU A 176 5.16 36.79 11.60
C GLU A 176 5.58 35.43 12.20
N GLU A 177 4.62 34.61 12.63
CA GLU A 177 4.89 33.26 13.13
C GLU A 177 5.49 32.35 12.05
N THR A 178 5.01 32.48 10.80
CA THR A 178 5.55 31.69 9.69
C THR A 178 6.99 32.08 9.36
N GLU A 179 7.32 33.38 9.42
CA GLU A 179 8.68 33.88 9.20
C GLU A 179 9.62 33.44 10.32
N GLN A 180 9.21 33.57 11.59
CA GLN A 180 9.99 33.09 12.73
C GLN A 180 10.29 31.58 12.62
N LEU A 181 9.30 30.81 12.19
CA LEU A 181 9.43 29.37 11.99
C LEU A 181 10.36 29.05 10.81
N ARG A 182 10.33 29.85 9.72
CA ARG A 182 11.28 29.74 8.61
C ARG A 182 12.71 29.98 9.07
N LEU A 183 12.95 31.06 9.80
CA LEU A 183 14.27 31.43 10.33
C LEU A 183 14.81 30.35 11.28
N LYS A 184 13.96 29.78 12.16
CA LYS A 184 14.35 28.66 13.03
C LYS A 184 14.78 27.42 12.22
N ARG A 185 14.06 27.10 11.14
CA ARG A 185 14.41 25.97 10.27
C ARG A 185 15.72 26.20 9.54
N GLU A 186 15.94 27.40 9.01
CA GLU A 186 17.18 27.76 8.32
C GLU A 186 18.37 27.73 9.27
N HIS A 187 18.22 28.30 10.47
CA HIS A 187 19.25 28.24 11.50
C HIS A 187 19.62 26.79 11.85
N ASN A 188 18.63 25.92 12.07
CA ASN A 188 18.89 24.52 12.38
C ASN A 188 19.60 23.79 11.24
N ARG A 189 19.26 24.08 9.97
CA ARG A 189 19.95 23.54 8.80
C ARG A 189 21.42 23.96 8.78
N LEU A 190 21.69 25.26 8.88
CA LEU A 190 23.05 25.80 8.89
C LEU A 190 23.88 25.26 10.05
N LEU A 191 23.27 25.11 11.23
CA LEU A 191 23.94 24.55 12.39
C LEU A 191 24.32 23.08 12.17
N THR A 192 23.44 22.28 11.54
CA THR A 192 23.79 20.89 11.20
C THR A 192 24.91 20.81 10.17
N GLU A 193 24.90 21.66 9.13
CA GLU A 193 25.95 21.71 8.11
C GLU A 193 27.30 22.10 8.72
N LYS A 194 27.31 23.14 9.57
CA LYS A 194 28.48 23.57 10.31
C LYS A 194 29.08 22.44 11.15
N ASN A 195 28.26 21.72 11.91
CA ASN A 195 28.74 20.63 12.77
C ASN A 195 29.35 19.48 11.96
N VAL A 196 28.81 19.19 10.77
CA VAL A 196 29.38 18.19 9.85
C VAL A 196 30.76 18.63 9.37
N LEU A 197 30.88 19.89 8.91
CA LEU A 197 32.16 20.43 8.43
C LEU A 197 33.22 20.53 9.53
N GLU A 198 32.83 20.91 10.76
CA GLU A 198 33.73 20.92 11.91
C GLU A 198 34.25 19.52 12.23
N LYS A 199 33.37 18.52 12.17
CA LYS A 199 33.76 17.13 12.38
C LYS A 199 34.71 16.64 11.29
N GLU A 200 34.39 16.87 10.02
CA GLU A 200 35.25 16.51 8.89
C GLU A 200 36.62 17.19 8.97
N SER A 201 36.65 18.47 9.35
CA SER A 201 37.89 19.23 9.56
C SER A 201 38.71 18.64 10.71
N SER A 202 38.06 18.22 11.80
CA SER A 202 38.74 17.58 12.93
C SER A 202 39.31 16.20 12.57
N ASP A 203 38.56 15.42 11.80
CA ASP A 203 38.99 14.10 11.31
C ASP A 203 40.17 14.24 10.33
N PHE A 204 40.13 15.26 9.47
CA PHE A 204 41.24 15.59 8.56
C PHE A 204 42.51 15.99 9.31
N LEU A 205 42.40 16.86 10.32
CA LEU A 205 43.54 17.25 11.16
C LEU A 205 44.15 16.04 11.89
N ARG A 206 43.30 15.14 12.38
CA ARG A 206 43.73 13.90 13.01
C ARG A 206 44.49 13.01 12.02
N LEU A 207 43.98 12.88 10.80
CA LEU A 207 44.64 12.11 9.73
C LEU A 207 45.99 12.74 9.38
N TYR A 208 46.08 14.06 9.29
CA TYR A 208 47.33 14.79 9.04
C TYR A 208 48.38 14.51 10.12
N GLN A 209 48.00 14.52 11.40
CA GLN A 209 48.89 14.16 12.50
C GLN A 209 49.38 12.69 12.42
N GLN A 210 48.50 11.79 11.98
CA GLN A 210 48.82 10.36 11.79
C GLN A 210 49.61 10.07 10.52
N ALA A 211 49.61 10.97 9.53
CA ALA A 211 50.24 10.76 8.23
C ALA A 211 51.74 10.45 8.32
N SER A 212 52.43 10.95 9.35
CA SER A 212 53.83 10.62 9.64
C SER A 212 54.09 9.13 9.90
N GLN A 213 53.05 8.38 10.28
CA GLN A 213 53.12 6.95 10.57
C GLN A 213 52.75 6.09 9.36
N PHE A 214 52.17 6.68 8.31
CA PHE A 214 51.76 5.96 7.12
C PHE A 214 52.96 5.62 6.26
N ILE A 215 52.96 4.40 5.73
CA ILE A 215 53.99 3.90 4.83
C ILE A 215 53.53 4.25 3.42
N VAL A 216 54.24 5.16 2.75
CA VAL A 216 53.91 5.61 1.39
C VAL A 216 54.91 5.04 0.38
N THR A 217 56.18 4.94 0.74
CA THR A 217 57.24 4.40 -0.14
C THR A 217 57.67 3.00 0.26
N GLU A 218 58.22 2.25 -0.69
CA GLU A 218 58.73 0.89 -0.47
C GLU A 218 59.87 0.87 0.56
N GLU A 219 60.74 1.89 0.55
CA GLU A 219 61.81 2.05 1.53
C GLU A 219 61.28 2.18 2.97
N GLN A 220 60.19 2.94 3.15
CA GLN A 220 59.52 3.07 4.44
C GLN A 220 58.92 1.72 4.87
N LEU A 221 58.44 0.91 3.93
CA LEU A 221 57.89 -0.42 4.20
C LEU A 221 58.98 -1.37 4.70
N GLU A 222 60.08 -1.50 3.96
CA GLU A 222 61.20 -2.38 4.32
C GLU A 222 61.81 -1.99 5.68
N SER A 223 62.00 -0.69 5.90
CA SER A 223 62.46 -0.15 7.18
C SER A 223 61.53 -0.55 8.33
N ARG A 224 60.20 -0.40 8.14
CA ARG A 224 59.24 -0.72 9.19
C ARG A 224 59.10 -2.22 9.44
N VAL A 225 59.10 -3.04 8.39
CA VAL A 225 59.13 -4.51 8.46
C VAL A 225 60.36 -4.96 9.24
N SER A 226 61.56 -4.50 8.85
CA SER A 226 62.78 -4.87 9.54
C SER A 226 62.76 -4.43 11.02
N SER A 227 62.21 -3.25 11.34
CA SER A 227 62.08 -2.77 12.72
C SER A 227 61.16 -3.65 13.58
N GLN A 228 60.03 -4.12 13.04
CA GLN A 228 59.10 -4.99 13.78
C GLN A 228 59.64 -6.40 13.97
N PHE A 229 60.21 -6.99 12.92
CA PHE A 229 60.73 -8.36 12.98
C PHE A 229 62.07 -8.48 13.75
N LYS A 230 62.85 -7.39 13.86
CA LYS A 230 64.03 -7.35 14.75
C LYS A 230 63.66 -7.37 16.24
N VAL A 231 62.56 -6.70 16.60
CA VAL A 231 62.09 -6.63 17.99
C VAL A 231 61.36 -7.92 18.41
N SER A 232 60.72 -8.63 17.47
CA SER A 232 59.96 -9.86 17.77
C SER A 232 60.81 -11.11 18.06
N MET A 233 62.16 -11.03 18.07
CA MET A 233 63.00 -12.14 18.52
C MET A 233 63.14 -12.20 20.06
N GLN A 234 62.60 -11.23 20.79
CA GLN A 234 62.42 -11.29 22.25
C GLN A 234 60.99 -11.74 22.58
N VAL A 235 60.60 -12.94 22.15
CA VAL A 235 59.41 -13.59 22.71
C VAL A 235 59.82 -14.13 24.08
N PRO A 236 59.30 -13.62 25.22
CA PRO A 236 59.53 -14.27 26.49
C PRO A 236 58.96 -15.68 26.41
N SER A 237 59.82 -16.70 26.45
CA SER A 237 59.48 -18.12 26.33
C SER A 237 58.60 -18.68 27.46
N ASN A 238 58.04 -17.81 28.31
CA ASN A 238 57.31 -18.17 29.53
C ASN A 238 55.83 -17.75 29.51
N ILE A 239 55.22 -17.53 28.34
CA ILE A 239 53.76 -17.34 28.27
C ILE A 239 53.14 -18.65 27.78
N THR A 240 52.76 -19.49 28.75
CA THR A 240 51.91 -20.65 28.50
C THR A 240 50.60 -20.18 27.86
N CYS A 241 50.27 -20.81 26.75
CA CYS A 241 49.09 -20.53 25.94
C CYS A 241 47.83 -21.04 26.66
N SER A 242 47.38 -20.33 27.68
CA SER A 242 46.08 -20.56 28.30
C SER A 242 45.38 -19.21 28.48
N SER A 243 44.27 -19.03 27.77
CA SER A 243 43.24 -18.00 27.96
C SER A 243 43.46 -16.56 27.44
N MET A 244 44.36 -16.30 26.49
CA MET A 244 44.29 -15.02 25.76
C MET A 244 43.34 -15.12 24.57
N THR A 245 42.04 -14.88 24.82
CA THR A 245 41.16 -14.45 23.74
C THR A 245 41.72 -13.16 23.15
N PRO A 246 41.81 -13.02 21.81
CA PRO A 246 42.37 -11.81 21.21
C PRO A 246 41.62 -10.57 21.70
N LYS A 247 42.34 -9.48 22.00
CA LYS A 247 41.70 -8.20 22.43
C LYS A 247 40.65 -7.69 21.43
N TRP A 248 40.78 -8.03 20.15
CA TRP A 248 39.76 -7.74 19.14
C TRP A 248 38.48 -8.57 19.32
N ALA A 249 38.57 -9.82 19.80
CA ALA A 249 37.42 -10.68 20.06
C ALA A 249 36.61 -10.21 21.29
N SER A 250 37.27 -9.63 22.30
CA SER A 250 36.56 -8.99 23.43
C SER A 250 35.97 -7.62 23.05
N ALA A 251 36.59 -6.87 22.13
CA ALA A 251 35.98 -5.67 21.54
C ALA A 251 34.76 -5.99 20.67
N LEU A 252 34.80 -7.08 19.88
CA LEU A 252 33.67 -7.56 19.09
C LEU A 252 32.50 -7.99 19.98
N LYS A 253 32.77 -8.77 21.04
CA LYS A 253 31.76 -9.17 22.03
C LYS A 253 31.13 -7.95 22.73
N ARG A 254 31.90 -6.89 22.97
CA ARG A 254 31.37 -5.62 23.51
C ARG A 254 30.45 -4.90 22.52
N GLN A 255 30.79 -4.86 21.23
CA GLN A 255 29.89 -4.31 20.21
C GLN A 255 28.60 -5.13 20.07
N GLU A 256 28.70 -6.45 19.97
CA GLU A 256 27.54 -7.36 19.91
C GLU A 256 26.64 -7.19 21.13
N SER A 257 27.22 -7.07 22.33
CA SER A 257 26.44 -6.84 23.56
C SER A 257 25.73 -5.48 23.58
N ASN A 258 26.37 -4.43 23.05
CA ASN A 258 25.76 -3.10 22.94
C ASN A 258 24.63 -3.08 21.90
N ASP A 259 24.78 -3.79 20.80
CA ASP A 259 23.76 -3.87 19.75
C ASP A 259 22.57 -4.74 20.20
N LEU A 260 22.82 -5.84 20.94
CA LEU A 260 21.79 -6.60 21.64
C LEU A 260 21.02 -5.73 22.64
N TYR A 261 21.71 -4.89 23.41
CA TYR A 261 21.06 -4.00 24.38
C TYR A 261 20.18 -2.94 23.69
N LYS A 262 20.66 -2.33 22.61
CA LYS A 262 19.88 -1.40 21.78
C LYS A 262 18.65 -2.06 21.17
N ASN A 263 18.80 -3.26 20.62
CA ASN A 263 17.71 -4.00 20.01
C ASN A 263 16.64 -4.42 21.03
N ASN A 264 17.05 -4.88 22.22
CA ASN A 264 16.13 -5.20 23.31
C ASN A 264 15.39 -3.96 23.80
N TYR A 265 16.06 -2.81 23.91
CA TYR A 265 15.43 -1.55 24.28
C TYR A 265 14.38 -1.09 23.24
N ILE A 266 14.70 -1.18 21.94
CA ILE A 266 13.77 -0.86 20.85
C ILE A 266 12.56 -1.79 20.85
N ASN A 267 12.77 -3.09 21.07
CA ASN A 267 11.67 -4.06 21.12
C ASN A 267 10.76 -3.81 22.33
N LYS A 268 11.33 -3.48 23.49
CA LYS A 268 10.55 -3.11 24.68
C LYS A 268 9.69 -1.87 24.45
N ILE A 269 10.20 -0.86 23.75
CA ILE A 269 9.41 0.32 23.35
C ILE A 269 8.27 -0.04 22.38
N ARG A 270 8.50 -0.99 21.46
CA ARG A 270 7.45 -1.45 20.53
C ARG A 270 6.37 -2.22 21.26
N GLU A 271 6.75 -3.08 22.20
CA GLU A 271 5.80 -3.84 23.02
C GLU A 271 4.95 -2.91 23.89
N THR A 272 5.55 -1.90 24.55
CA THR A 272 4.77 -0.93 25.34
C THR A 272 3.80 -0.12 24.47
N LYS A 273 4.23 0.31 23.28
CA LYS A 273 3.35 1.04 22.34
C LYS A 273 2.23 0.17 21.78
N LEU A 274 2.47 -1.13 21.56
CA LEU A 274 1.44 -2.07 21.14
C LEU A 274 0.45 -2.36 22.28
N GLN A 275 0.94 -2.48 23.50
CA GLN A 275 0.10 -2.66 24.70
C GLN A 275 -0.79 -1.42 24.91
N GLU A 276 -0.24 -0.21 24.81
CA GLU A 276 -0.98 1.06 24.88
C GLU A 276 -2.04 1.19 23.76
N ALA A 277 -1.76 0.64 22.57
CA ALA A 277 -2.72 0.61 21.47
C ALA A 277 -3.86 -0.41 21.66
N VAL A 278 -3.60 -1.51 22.37
CA VAL A 278 -4.59 -2.56 22.68
C VAL A 278 -5.47 -2.17 23.87
N ASP A 279 -4.90 -1.56 24.90
CA ASP A 279 -5.60 -1.21 26.13
C ASP A 279 -6.46 0.07 26.00
N GLY A 280 -6.36 0.79 24.87
CA GLY A 280 -7.17 1.98 24.59
C GLY A 280 -6.92 3.16 25.55
N THR A 281 -5.97 3.02 26.48
CA THR A 281 -5.54 4.04 27.43
C THR A 281 -4.57 4.98 26.74
N VAL A 282 -5.11 5.87 25.91
CA VAL A 282 -4.40 7.10 25.52
C VAL A 282 -4.39 8.03 26.74
N CYS A 283 -3.52 7.72 27.70
CA CYS A 283 -3.13 8.69 28.72
C CYS A 283 -2.23 9.72 28.03
N VAL A 284 -2.83 10.83 27.59
CA VAL A 284 -2.12 12.05 27.19
C VAL A 284 -1.42 12.61 28.43
N SER A 285 -0.30 12.01 28.81
CA SER A 285 0.66 12.67 29.69
C SER A 285 1.53 13.55 28.78
N ASN A 286 1.22 14.84 28.81
CA ASN A 286 2.03 15.90 28.22
C ASN A 286 3.43 15.90 28.87
N LYS A 287 4.33 15.04 28.39
CA LYS A 287 5.76 15.28 28.50
C LYS A 287 6.24 15.72 27.14
N ARG A 288 6.57 17.01 27.09
CA ARG A 288 7.31 17.65 25.99
C ARG A 288 8.72 17.04 25.96
N ASP A 289 8.87 15.90 25.31
CA ASP A 289 10.18 15.41 24.92
C ASP A 289 10.45 15.84 23.48
N SER A 290 11.25 16.89 23.38
CA SER A 290 11.86 17.43 22.19
C SER A 290 12.77 16.39 21.52
N SER A 291 12.24 15.58 20.62
CA SER A 291 13.03 14.92 19.58
C SER A 291 12.15 14.26 18.51
N ASP A 292 11.29 15.07 17.86
CA ASP A 292 10.71 14.68 16.58
C ASP A 292 11.80 14.68 15.51
N ARG A 293 12.46 13.52 15.36
CA ARG A 293 13.22 13.17 14.16
C ARG A 293 12.23 12.86 13.04
N PHE A 294 11.68 13.91 12.43
CA PHE A 294 11.13 13.80 11.10
C PHE A 294 12.28 13.57 10.12
N LEU A 295 12.29 12.41 9.46
CA LEU A 295 13.11 12.16 8.28
C LEU A 295 12.68 13.13 7.17
N PRO A 296 13.52 14.08 6.73
CA PRO A 296 13.23 14.89 5.56
C PRO A 296 13.80 14.15 4.35
N GLY A 297 12.95 13.58 3.48
CA GLY A 297 13.53 12.80 2.39
C GLY A 297 12.61 12.22 1.33
N LEU A 298 11.44 12.80 1.06
CA LEU A 298 10.71 12.56 -0.21
C LEU A 298 10.03 13.86 -0.64
N GLY A 299 10.85 14.89 -0.88
CA GLY A 299 10.40 16.11 -1.55
C GLY A 299 10.21 15.84 -3.03
N ALA A 300 8.98 16.05 -3.51
CA ALA A 300 8.63 16.02 -4.92
C ALA A 300 9.54 16.98 -5.70
N VAL A 301 10.22 16.46 -6.72
CA VAL A 301 10.96 17.23 -7.72
C VAL A 301 9.95 18.10 -8.48
N ARG A 302 9.82 19.38 -8.11
CA ARG A 302 9.20 20.38 -8.96
C ARG A 302 10.15 20.64 -10.13
N LYS A 303 9.70 20.33 -11.35
CA LYS A 303 10.36 20.78 -12.57
C LYS A 303 10.18 22.29 -12.65
N LEU A 304 11.28 23.04 -12.58
CA LEU A 304 11.32 24.45 -12.94
C LEU A 304 11.04 24.55 -14.45
N THR A 305 10.03 25.32 -14.83
CA THR A 305 9.78 25.73 -16.21
C THR A 305 10.70 26.89 -16.56
N ARG A 306 11.02 27.01 -17.85
CA ARG A 306 12.00 27.95 -18.42
C ARG A 306 11.56 29.43 -18.38
N GLU A 307 10.51 29.76 -17.64
CA GLU A 307 9.95 31.11 -17.53
C GLU A 307 10.39 31.83 -16.25
N ASP A 308 11.10 31.15 -15.34
CA ASP A 308 11.60 31.71 -14.09
C ASP A 308 13.12 32.04 -14.13
N LEU A 309 13.67 32.33 -15.31
CA LEU A 309 15.05 32.83 -15.51
C LEU A 309 15.06 34.13 -16.32
#